data_AF-A0A7J8TFW2-F1
#
_entry.id   AF-A0A7J8TFW2-F1
#
_cell.length_a   1.000
_cell.length_b   1.000
_cell.length_c   1.000
_cell.angle_alpha   90.00
_cell.angle_beta   90.00
_cell.angle_gamma   90.00
#
_symmetry.space_group_name_H-M   'P 1'
#
loop_
_entity.id
_entity.type
_entity.pdbx_description
1 polymer ?
#
loop_
_entity_poly.entity_id
_entity_poly.type
_entity_poly.pdbx_seq_one_letter_code
_entity_poly.pdbx_strand_id
1 'polypeptide(L)' 'MGSRMIINYHIPTPFVAEVLVCLQRVQMGLDLRFKKVVVEEDNLTVIKKLQTQI' A
#
# COMPACT_ATOMS: atom_id res chain seq x y z
N MET A 1 -6.31 -6.40 -18.29
CA MET A 1 -5.83 -5.77 -17.04
C MET A 1 -6.83 -6.12 -15.94
N GLY A 2 -6.37 -6.65 -14.81
CA GLY A 2 -7.23 -6.97 -13.68
C GLY A 2 -7.39 -5.76 -12.75
N SER A 3 -8.62 -5.49 -12.30
CA SER A 3 -8.89 -4.54 -11.23
C SER A 3 -9.12 -5.29 -9.92
N ARG A 4 -8.74 -4.69 -8.79
CA ARG A 4 -9.01 -5.22 -7.45
C ARG A 4 -9.53 -4.08 -6.59
N MET A 5 -10.67 -4.31 -5.95
CA MET A 5 -11.23 -3.41 -4.94
C MET A 5 -11.12 -4.09 -3.58
N ILE A 6 -10.61 -3.37 -2.59
CA ILE A 6 -10.52 -3.84 -1.20
C ILE A 6 -11.24 -2.80 -0.34
N ILE A 7 -12.18 -3.26 0.49
CA ILE A 7 -12.88 -2.41 1.46
C ILE A 7 -12.33 -2.78 2.83
N ASN A 8 -11.71 -1.80 3.50
CA ASN A 8 -11.22 -1.98 4.86
C ASN A 8 -12.21 -1.32 5.83
N TYR A 9 -12.64 -2.05 6.85
CA TYR A 9 -13.53 -1.56 7.91
C TYR A 9 -12.75 -1.26 9.19
N HIS A 10 -13.31 -0.40 10.05
CA HIS A 10 -12.75 -0.07 11.36
C HIS A 10 -11.31 0.47 11.33
N ILE A 11 -10.99 1.30 10.33
CA ILE A 11 -9.69 1.95 10.25
C ILE A 11 -9.62 3.07 11.30
N PRO A 12 -8.73 2.95 12.31
CA PRO A 12 -8.79 3.81 13.49
C PRO A 12 -8.31 5.23 13.21
N THR A 13 -7.44 5.42 12.22
CA THR A 13 -6.89 6.74 11.87
C THR A 13 -6.63 6.87 10.37
N PRO A 14 -6.66 8.10 9.80
CA PRO A 14 -6.29 8.34 8.41
C PRO A 14 -4.88 7.84 8.07
N PHE A 15 -3.94 7.99 9.00
CA PHE A 15 -2.58 7.46 8.85
C PHE A 15 -2.56 5.94 8.61
N VAL A 16 -3.35 5.17 9.36
CA VAL A 16 -3.44 3.72 9.15
C VAL A 16 -4.05 3.41 7.79
N ALA A 17 -5.01 4.22 7.32
CA ALA A 17 -5.56 4.08 5.98
C ALA A 17 -4.48 4.27 4.90
N GLU A 18 -3.64 5.31 5.00
CA GLU A 18 -2.54 5.59 4.08
C GLU A 18 -1.56 4.40 4.03
N VAL A 19 -1.07 3.95 5.19
CA VAL A 19 -0.15 2.79 5.27
C VAL A 19 -0.76 1.55 4.61
N LEU A 20 -2.04 1.25 4.89
CA LEU A 20 -2.73 0.10 4.32
C LEU A 20 -2.85 0.18 2.81
N VAL A 21 -3.20 1.36 2.28
CA VAL A 21 -3.35 1.56 0.84
C VAL A 21 -2.00 1.35 0.14
N CYS A 22 -0.91 1.86 0.69
CA CYS A 22 0.43 1.65 0.11
C CYS A 22 0.84 0.17 0.13
N LEU A 23 0.59 -0.54 1.24
CA LEU A 23 0.86 -1.98 1.32
C LEU A 23 0.02 -2.77 0.31
N GLN A 24 -1.25 -2.43 0.15
CA GLN A 24 -2.16 -3.07 -0.82
C GLN A 24 -1.72 -2.82 -2.26
N ARG A 25 -1.19 -1.63 -2.59
CA ARG A 25 -0.62 -1.32 -3.91
C ARG A 25 0.62 -2.18 -4.19
N VAL A 26 1.53 -2.32 -3.22
CA VAL A 26 2.72 -3.19 -3.36
C VAL A 26 2.28 -4.63 -3.58
N GLN A 27 1.39 -5.15 -2.73
CA GLN A 27 0.89 -6.52 -2.84
C GLN A 27 0.20 -6.78 -4.18
N MET A 28 -0.63 -5.85 -4.65
CA MET A 28 -1.28 -5.97 -5.96
C MET A 28 -0.25 -6.06 -7.09
N GLY A 29 0.84 -5.29 -7.02
CA GLY A 29 1.89 -5.37 -8.02
C GLY A 29 2.65 -6.70 -8.01
N LEU A 30 2.87 -7.27 -6.82
CA LEU A 30 3.43 -8.62 -6.64
C LEU A 30 2.49 -9.70 -7.18
N ASP A 31 1.20 -9.63 -6.85
CA ASP A 31 0.16 -10.57 -7.31
C ASP A 31 0.05 -10.57 -8.85
N LEU A 32 0.23 -9.40 -9.47
CA LEU A 32 0.26 -9.20 -10.93
C LEU A 32 1.62 -9.55 -11.56
N ARG A 33 2.61 -9.98 -10.76
CA ARG A 33 3.97 -10.34 -11.18
C ARG A 33 4.71 -9.24 -11.92
N PHE A 34 4.47 -7.98 -11.56
CA PHE A 34 5.28 -6.88 -12.10
C PHE A 34 6.73 -7.00 -11.63
N LYS A 35 7.67 -6.81 -12.55
CA LYS A 35 9.12 -6.86 -12.24
C LYS A 35 9.58 -5.73 -11.32
N LYS A 36 8.86 -4.62 -11.32
CA LYS A 36 9.14 -3.43 -10.50
C LYS A 36 7.82 -2.76 -10.16
N VAL A 37 7.64 -2.43 -8.88
CA VAL A 37 6.51 -1.66 -8.38
C VAL A 37 7.07 -0.39 -7.75
N VAL A 38 6.56 0.77 -8.16
CA VAL A 38 6.89 2.06 -7.57
C VAL A 38 5.60 2.62 -7.00
N VAL A 39 5.61 2.94 -5.71
CA VAL A 39 4.49 3.59 -5.01
C VAL A 39 4.97 4.97 -4.60
N GLU A 40 4.29 5.99 -5.08
CA GLU A 40 4.51 7.38 -4.68
C GLU A 40 3.64 7.69 -3.46
N GLU A 41 4.23 8.30 -2.44
CA GLU A 41 3.60 8.68 -1.19
C GLU A 41 4.24 9.98 -0.70
N ASP A 42 3.44 10.91 -0.19
CA ASP A 42 3.90 12.21 0.30
C ASP A 42 4.17 12.21 1.81
N ASN A 43 3.63 11.24 2.54
CA ASN A 43 3.83 11.09 3.97
C ASN A 43 5.13 10.32 4.30
N LEU A 44 6.16 11.06 4.75
CA LEU A 44 7.46 10.50 5.13
C LEU A 44 7.37 9.41 6.22
N THR A 45 6.41 9.51 7.13
CA THR A 45 6.24 8.51 8.20
C THR A 45 5.72 7.19 7.64
N VAL A 46 4.80 7.25 6.68
CA VAL A 46 4.28 6.08 5.96
C VAL A 46 5.41 5.39 5.19
N ILE A 47 6.20 6.16 4.44
CA ILE A 47 7.37 5.66 3.69
C ILE A 47 8.31 4.87 4.60
N LYS A 48 8.73 5.48 5.73
CA LYS A 48 9.65 4.85 6.67
C LYS A 48 9.09 3.54 7.25
N LYS A 49 7.81 3.53 7.61
CA LYS A 49 7.16 2.34 8.18
C LYS A 49 7.07 1.20 7.16
N LEU A 50 6.73 1.50 5.91
CA LEU A 50 6.65 0.50 4.84
C LEU A 50 8.02 -0.09 4.51
N GLN A 51 9.07 0.73 4.43
CA GLN A 51 10.45 0.26 4.21
C GLN A 51 10.98 -0.65 5.32
N THR A 52 10.36 -0.63 6.51
CA THR A 52 10.75 -1.51 7.62
C THR A 52 10.00 -2.86 7.56
N GLN A 53 8.90 -2.96 6.80
CA GLN A 53 8.05 -4.15 6.72
C GLN A 53 8.22 -4.98 5.44
N ILE A 54 8.91 -4.43 4.43
CA ILE A 54 9.22 -5.07 3.15
C ILE A 54 10.70 -5.45 3.16
#